data_AF-A0A4D6X1R8-F1
#
_entry.id   AF-A0A4D6X1R8-F1
#
_cell.length_a   1.000
_cell.length_b   1.000
_cell.length_c   1.000
_cell.angle_alpha   90.00
_cell.angle_beta   90.00
_cell.angle_gamma   90.00
#
_symmetry.space_group_name_H-M   'P 1'
#
loop_
_entity.id
_entity.type
_entity.pdbx_description
1 polymer ?
#
loop_
_entity_poly.entity_id
_entity_poly.type
_entity_poly.pdbx_seq_one_letter_code
_entity_poly.pdbx_strand_id
1 'polypeptide(L)'
;MTNIQPKYCIDDIYNKINKTLTEDIHSIPHETKKILEKCFNEGEQGQLILLNILILRRLTNEHELIILDGLLFDYLMKSNINNIKEKLYYSFPNGIVPLKSSLKMNYEILQKLLIEKNFKEADKLTQKYLCSLAGLNENNKRQWLYFTDISLIPAEDLYTIDLLWQMYSQGKFGFSIQRKIWIFNNYNWNKLWQQIGWIHKGVMRRYPQEFIWTINAPTGHLPLFNQLRGNQVLASLFEHIAWKNNKKS
;
A
#
# COMPACT_ATOMS: atom_id res chain seq x y z
N MET A 1 23.72 4.77 39.84
CA MET A 1 23.33 3.94 38.68
C MET A 1 21.86 3.58 38.83
N THR A 2 20.96 4.46 38.36
CA THR A 2 19.52 4.16 38.33
C THR A 2 19.25 3.21 37.18
N ASN A 3 19.09 1.94 37.51
CA ASN A 3 18.69 0.90 36.58
C ASN A 3 17.21 1.13 36.23
N ILE A 4 16.96 1.95 35.21
CA ILE A 4 15.62 2.17 34.67
C ILE A 4 15.29 0.89 33.90
N GLN A 5 14.57 -0.02 34.53
CA GLN A 5 13.92 -1.10 33.79
C GLN A 5 13.06 -0.45 32.69
N PRO A 6 13.15 -0.93 31.43
CA PRO A 6 12.35 -0.36 30.37
C PRO A 6 10.88 -0.47 30.76
N LYS A 7 10.16 0.65 30.68
CA LYS A 7 8.75 0.77 31.10
C LYS A 7 7.83 -0.24 30.37
N TYR A 8 8.30 -0.82 29.26
CA TYR A 8 7.65 -1.88 28.49
C TYR A 8 8.68 -2.85 27.91
N CYS A 9 8.38 -4.15 27.93
CA CYS A 9 9.10 -5.15 27.17
C CYS A 9 8.60 -5.18 25.71
N ILE A 10 9.46 -5.53 24.75
CA ILE A 10 9.07 -5.75 23.34
C ILE A 10 7.96 -6.80 23.26
N ASP A 11 8.09 -7.89 24.01
CA ASP A 11 7.11 -8.99 24.04
C ASP A 11 5.74 -8.51 24.53
N ASP A 12 5.69 -7.61 25.51
CA ASP A 12 4.42 -7.07 26.02
C ASP A 12 3.67 -6.26 24.97
N ILE A 13 4.38 -5.40 24.24
CA ILE A 13 3.78 -4.56 23.19
C ILE A 13 3.41 -5.43 21.99
N TYR A 14 4.30 -6.35 21.59
CA TYR A 14 4.05 -7.28 20.49
C TYR A 14 2.80 -8.13 20.74
N ASN A 15 2.68 -8.72 21.94
CA ASN A 15 1.52 -9.52 22.33
C ASN A 15 0.23 -8.69 22.40
N LYS A 16 0.30 -7.43 22.89
CA LYS A 16 -0.85 -6.53 22.89
C LYS A 16 -1.34 -6.20 21.48
N ILE A 17 -0.42 -5.88 20.57
CA ILE A 17 -0.73 -5.62 19.16
C ILE A 17 -1.37 -6.86 18.53
N ASN A 18 -0.75 -8.02 18.67
CA ASN A 18 -1.26 -9.26 18.07
C ASN A 18 -2.64 -9.65 18.62
N LYS A 19 -2.92 -9.38 19.90
CA LYS A 19 -4.25 -9.61 20.49
C LYS A 19 -5.33 -8.69 19.92
N THR A 20 -4.96 -7.49 19.47
CA THR A 20 -5.92 -6.53 18.91
C THR A 20 -6.07 -6.64 17.40
N LEU A 21 -5.15 -7.32 16.69
CA LEU A 21 -5.27 -7.54 15.25
C LEU A 21 -6.49 -8.39 14.93
N THR A 22 -7.18 -8.02 13.86
CA THR A 22 -8.26 -8.81 13.26
C THR A 22 -7.71 -9.79 12.24
N GLU A 23 -8.50 -10.81 11.92
CA GLU A 23 -8.20 -11.72 10.78
C GLU A 23 -8.13 -10.97 9.44
N ASP A 24 -8.83 -9.83 9.31
CA ASP A 24 -8.68 -8.96 8.15
C ASP A 24 -7.33 -8.23 8.17
N ILE A 25 -6.37 -8.80 7.44
CA ILE A 25 -5.02 -8.25 7.26
C ILE A 25 -4.99 -6.86 6.61
N HIS A 26 -6.11 -6.42 6.03
CA HIS A 26 -6.26 -5.13 5.36
C HIS A 26 -6.88 -4.03 6.23
N SER A 27 -7.23 -4.34 7.48
CA SER A 27 -7.80 -3.39 8.43
C SER A 27 -6.92 -3.28 9.67
N ILE A 28 -6.75 -2.06 10.19
CA ILE A 28 -6.06 -1.83 11.46
C ILE A 28 -7.07 -1.35 12.50
N PRO A 29 -7.32 -2.16 13.54
CA PRO A 29 -8.20 -1.78 14.64
C PRO A 29 -7.74 -0.50 15.33
N HIS A 30 -8.70 0.30 15.77
CA HIS A 30 -8.44 1.58 16.42
C HIS A 30 -7.56 1.45 17.66
N GLU A 31 -7.74 0.37 18.43
CA GLU A 31 -6.91 0.08 19.61
C GLU A 31 -5.46 -0.22 19.23
N THR A 32 -5.21 -0.89 18.11
CA THR A 32 -3.84 -1.09 17.59
C THR A 32 -3.19 0.27 17.28
N LYS A 33 -3.90 1.19 16.62
CA LYS A 33 -3.38 2.54 16.32
C LYS A 33 -3.03 3.31 17.60
N LYS A 34 -3.89 3.27 18.62
CA LYS A 34 -3.62 3.89 19.92
C LYS A 34 -2.37 3.33 20.59
N ILE A 35 -2.16 2.01 20.55
CA ILE A 35 -0.97 1.37 21.12
C ILE A 35 0.29 1.88 20.40
N LEU A 36 0.26 1.92 19.07
CA LEU A 36 1.38 2.43 18.26
C LEU A 36 1.66 3.91 18.55
N GLU A 37 0.63 4.76 18.60
CA GLU A 37 0.77 6.19 18.92
C GLU A 37 1.34 6.42 20.31
N LYS A 38 0.82 5.70 21.31
CA LYS A 38 1.33 5.80 22.68
C LYS A 38 2.80 5.41 22.73
N CYS A 39 3.17 4.29 22.12
CA CYS A 39 4.55 3.81 22.08
C CYS A 39 5.48 4.79 21.33
N PHE A 40 5.03 5.32 20.19
CA PHE A 40 5.79 6.31 19.42
C PHE A 40 6.06 7.60 20.22
N ASN A 41 5.09 8.04 21.02
CA ASN A 41 5.16 9.24 21.85
C ASN A 41 5.98 9.07 23.14
N GLU A 42 6.43 7.85 23.49
CA GLU A 42 7.32 7.60 24.63
C GLU A 42 8.80 7.90 24.33
N GLY A 43 9.09 8.48 23.16
CA GLY A 43 10.42 8.90 22.75
C GLY A 43 11.24 7.75 22.17
N GLU A 44 12.57 7.84 22.30
CA GLU A 44 13.49 6.93 21.62
C GLU A 44 13.26 5.45 21.99
N GLN A 45 13.02 5.15 23.28
CA GLN A 45 12.80 3.78 23.73
C GLN A 45 11.55 3.15 23.10
N GLY A 46 10.43 3.88 23.08
CA GLY A 46 9.20 3.38 22.48
C GLY A 46 9.31 3.22 20.96
N GLN A 47 9.95 4.16 20.28
CA GLN A 47 10.21 4.04 18.84
C GLN A 47 11.17 2.89 18.51
N LEU A 48 12.16 2.62 19.36
CA LEU A 48 13.04 1.46 19.21
C LEU A 48 12.27 0.14 19.36
N ILE A 49 11.28 0.07 20.27
CA ILE A 49 10.38 -1.09 20.39
C ILE A 49 9.61 -1.28 19.08
N LEU A 50 9.02 -0.22 18.53
CA LEU A 50 8.29 -0.31 17.25
C LEU A 50 9.18 -0.77 16.09
N LEU A 51 10.41 -0.25 16.01
CA LEU A 51 11.40 -0.68 15.02
C LEU A 51 11.76 -2.16 15.18
N ASN A 52 12.02 -2.61 16.41
CA ASN A 52 12.33 -4.01 16.67
C ASN A 52 11.16 -4.93 16.34
N ILE A 53 9.92 -4.52 16.60
CA ILE A 53 8.73 -5.27 16.18
C ILE A 53 8.69 -5.39 14.66
N LEU A 54 8.91 -4.30 13.92
CA LEU A 54 8.94 -4.34 12.45
C LEU A 54 10.05 -5.28 11.93
N ILE A 55 11.26 -5.20 12.50
CA ILE A 55 12.38 -6.08 12.15
C ILE A 55 12.04 -7.54 12.44
N LEU A 56 11.53 -7.85 13.63
CA LEU A 56 11.15 -9.22 14.02
C LEU A 56 10.10 -9.80 13.08
N ARG A 57 9.05 -9.03 12.78
CA ARG A 57 8.00 -9.41 11.82
C ARG A 57 8.55 -9.63 10.40
N ARG A 58 9.68 -9.01 10.07
CA ARG A 58 10.30 -9.14 8.74
C ARG A 58 11.38 -10.20 8.64
N LEU A 59 12.02 -10.56 9.75
CA LEU A 59 12.94 -11.70 9.85
C LEU A 59 12.21 -13.03 9.99
N THR A 60 11.11 -13.04 10.73
CA THR A 60 10.26 -14.24 10.85
C THR A 60 9.45 -14.38 9.56
N ASN A 61 10.00 -15.16 8.61
CA ASN A 61 9.41 -15.46 7.30
C ASN A 61 8.02 -16.13 7.34
N GLU A 62 7.40 -16.27 8.52
CA GLU A 62 6.11 -16.90 8.73
C GLU A 62 4.92 -15.98 8.40
N HIS A 63 5.13 -14.67 8.34
CA HIS A 63 4.04 -13.72 8.13
C HIS A 63 4.10 -13.02 6.76
N GLU A 64 3.01 -13.20 6.00
CA GLU A 64 2.67 -12.34 4.86
C GLU A 64 2.72 -10.87 5.30
N LEU A 65 3.09 -10.00 4.38
CA LEU A 65 3.22 -8.58 4.64
C LEU A 65 1.81 -7.97 4.77
N ILE A 66 1.50 -7.39 5.94
CA ILE A 66 0.16 -6.87 6.26
C ILE A 66 0.19 -5.36 6.51
N ILE A 67 -0.98 -4.71 6.59
CA ILE A 67 -1.06 -3.24 6.74
C ILE A 67 -0.34 -2.74 8.01
N LEU A 68 -0.21 -3.57 9.05
CA LEU A 68 0.53 -3.22 10.26
C LEU A 68 1.99 -2.90 9.95
N ASP A 69 2.63 -3.65 9.04
CA ASP A 69 4.04 -3.46 8.69
C ASP A 69 4.25 -2.08 8.03
N GLY A 70 3.37 -1.74 7.08
CA GLY A 70 3.34 -0.41 6.46
C GLY A 70 3.06 0.71 7.46
N LEU A 71 2.18 0.47 8.42
CA LEU A 71 1.85 1.46 9.44
C LEU A 71 3.01 1.70 10.42
N LEU A 72 3.67 0.64 10.90
CA LEU A 72 4.87 0.73 11.73
C LEU A 72 5.95 1.55 11.02
N PHE A 73 6.19 1.24 9.74
CA PHE A 73 7.14 1.98 8.91
C PHE A 73 6.75 3.46 8.78
N ASP A 74 5.47 3.77 8.54
CA ASP A 74 4.96 5.15 8.42
C ASP A 74 5.13 5.97 9.71
N TYR A 75 4.96 5.36 10.90
CA TYR A 75 5.27 6.01 12.17
C TYR A 75 6.77 6.29 12.29
N LEU A 76 7.61 5.28 12.05
CA LEU A 76 9.08 5.41 12.20
C LEU A 76 9.66 6.45 11.23
N MET A 77 9.13 6.56 10.01
CA MET A 77 9.51 7.61 9.05
C MET A 77 9.22 9.04 9.55
N LYS A 78 8.19 9.22 10.39
CA LYS A 78 7.84 10.52 11.01
C LYS A 78 8.70 10.87 12.21
N SER A 79 9.59 9.96 12.65
CA SER A 79 10.46 10.21 13.80
C SER A 79 11.34 11.44 13.59
N ASN A 80 11.51 12.26 14.62
CA ASN A 80 12.51 13.34 14.66
C ASN A 80 13.82 12.90 15.34
N ILE A 81 13.97 11.61 15.66
CA ILE A 81 15.12 11.05 16.37
C ILE A 81 16.08 10.43 15.34
N ASN A 82 17.26 11.02 15.18
CA ASN A 82 18.23 10.62 14.16
C ASN A 82 18.62 9.14 14.26
N ASN A 83 18.91 8.65 15.47
CA ASN A 83 19.26 7.24 15.69
C ASN A 83 18.17 6.27 15.19
N ILE A 84 16.90 6.61 15.37
CA ILE A 84 15.77 5.79 14.89
C ILE A 84 15.73 5.80 13.35
N LYS A 85 15.90 6.97 12.73
CA LYS A 85 15.95 7.08 11.26
C LYS A 85 17.12 6.31 10.67
N GLU A 86 18.32 6.47 11.23
CA GLU A 86 19.52 5.76 10.77
C GLU A 86 19.35 4.25 10.84
N LYS A 87 18.85 3.73 11.97
CA LYS A 87 18.55 2.30 12.10
C LYS A 87 17.46 1.82 11.15
N LEU A 88 16.41 2.62 10.94
CA LEU A 88 15.35 2.30 9.98
C LEU A 88 15.91 2.17 8.56
N TYR A 89 16.71 3.13 8.11
CA TYR A 89 17.32 3.11 6.78
C TYR A 89 18.38 2.01 6.64
N TYR A 90 19.10 1.69 7.71
CA TYR A 90 20.03 0.55 7.71
C TYR A 90 19.28 -0.78 7.56
N SER A 91 18.16 -0.96 8.27
CA SER A 91 17.37 -2.19 8.21
C SER A 91 16.52 -2.32 6.94
N PHE A 92 16.03 -1.21 6.39
CA PHE A 92 15.11 -1.18 5.25
C PHE A 92 15.53 -0.11 4.22
N PRO A 93 16.72 -0.24 3.60
CA PRO A 93 17.29 0.80 2.73
C PRO A 93 16.40 1.15 1.54
N ASN A 94 15.65 0.17 1.03
CA ASN A 94 14.76 0.31 -0.11
C ASN A 94 13.26 0.23 0.27
N GLY A 95 12.93 0.32 1.56
CA GLY A 95 11.59 0.09 2.09
C GLY A 95 11.35 -1.35 2.57
N ILE A 96 10.11 -1.63 2.99
CA ILE A 96 9.73 -2.89 3.64
C ILE A 96 9.19 -3.94 2.69
N VAL A 97 8.79 -3.57 1.46
CA VAL A 97 8.25 -4.52 0.49
C VAL A 97 9.41 -5.16 -0.28
N PRO A 98 9.59 -6.49 -0.17
CA PRO A 98 10.68 -7.18 -0.85
C PRO A 98 10.42 -7.22 -2.36
N LEU A 99 11.37 -6.66 -3.13
CA LEU A 99 11.33 -6.71 -4.59
C LEU A 99 12.10 -7.94 -5.06
N LYS A 100 11.35 -8.98 -5.42
CA LYS A 100 11.91 -10.29 -5.81
C LYS A 100 12.57 -10.24 -7.19
N SER A 101 13.57 -11.10 -7.39
CA SER A 101 14.25 -11.26 -8.69
C SER A 101 13.37 -11.88 -9.78
N SER A 102 12.25 -12.51 -9.44
CA SER A 102 11.28 -13.08 -10.39
C SER A 102 10.42 -12.04 -11.11
N LEU A 103 10.37 -10.81 -10.59
CA LEU A 103 9.60 -9.70 -11.15
C LEU A 103 10.14 -9.29 -12.52
N LYS A 104 9.25 -8.87 -13.43
CA LYS A 104 9.64 -8.42 -14.77
C LYS A 104 10.17 -6.99 -14.79
N MET A 105 9.91 -6.20 -13.75
CA MET A 105 10.38 -4.82 -13.65
C MET A 105 10.99 -4.52 -12.27
N ASN A 106 11.84 -3.49 -12.22
CA ASN A 106 12.31 -2.92 -10.96
C ASN A 106 11.31 -1.86 -10.46
N TYR A 107 10.79 -2.06 -9.25
CA TYR A 107 9.82 -1.17 -8.60
C TYR A 107 10.43 -0.26 -7.51
N GLU A 108 11.75 -0.19 -7.38
CA GLU A 108 12.42 0.66 -6.37
C GLU A 108 11.98 2.13 -6.47
N ILE A 109 11.85 2.65 -7.69
CA ILE A 109 11.41 4.04 -7.90
C ILE A 109 9.97 4.23 -7.44
N LEU A 110 9.07 3.29 -7.77
CA LEU A 110 7.68 3.36 -7.34
C LEU A 110 7.58 3.27 -5.81
N GLN A 111 8.32 2.34 -5.21
CA GLN A 111 8.40 2.19 -3.75
C GLN A 111 8.88 3.48 -3.09
N LYS A 112 9.96 4.10 -3.60
CA LYS A 112 10.47 5.38 -3.09
C LYS A 112 9.42 6.50 -3.18
N LEU A 113 8.79 6.67 -4.34
CA LEU A 113 7.75 7.70 -4.52
C LEU A 113 6.59 7.51 -3.55
N LEU A 114 6.19 6.27 -3.28
CA LEU A 114 5.12 5.94 -2.35
C LEU A 114 5.53 6.17 -0.88
N ILE A 115 6.77 5.84 -0.49
CA ILE A 115 7.34 6.15 0.83
C ILE A 115 7.30 7.67 1.08
N GLU A 116 7.72 8.45 0.08
CA GLU A 116 7.75 9.92 0.12
C GLU A 116 6.35 10.56 -0.02
N LYS A 117 5.29 9.75 -0.13
CA LYS A 117 3.90 10.20 -0.37
C LYS A 117 3.72 11.05 -1.63
N ASN A 118 4.61 10.90 -2.61
CA ASN A 118 4.50 11.53 -3.92
C ASN A 118 3.52 10.75 -4.82
N PHE A 119 2.26 10.70 -4.38
CA PHE A 119 1.24 9.83 -4.97
C PHE A 119 0.91 10.16 -6.42
N LYS A 120 1.03 11.42 -6.83
CA LYS A 120 0.78 11.84 -8.21
C LYS A 120 1.82 11.28 -9.18
N GLU A 121 3.10 11.32 -8.82
CA GLU A 121 4.15 10.74 -9.66
C GLU A 121 4.15 9.21 -9.57
N ALA A 122 3.84 8.63 -8.40
CA ALA A 122 3.64 7.19 -8.24
C ALA A 122 2.50 6.66 -9.14
N ASP A 123 1.40 7.41 -9.27
CA ASP A 123 0.27 7.07 -10.14
C ASP A 123 0.67 7.04 -11.61
N LYS A 124 1.34 8.10 -12.08
CA LYS A 124 1.88 8.15 -13.46
C LYS A 124 2.83 7.00 -13.74
N LEU A 125 3.74 6.71 -12.81
CA LEU A 125 4.70 5.62 -12.96
C LEU A 125 4.00 4.26 -12.97
N THR A 126 2.98 4.08 -12.13
CA THR A 126 2.14 2.87 -12.13
C THR A 126 1.50 2.65 -13.49
N GLN A 127 0.93 3.68 -14.12
CA GLN A 127 0.37 3.55 -15.48
C GLN A 127 1.41 3.15 -16.52
N LYS A 128 2.64 3.71 -16.44
CA LYS A 128 3.74 3.34 -17.33
C LYS A 128 4.14 1.88 -17.15
N TYR A 129 4.27 1.41 -15.90
CA TYR A 129 4.59 0.01 -15.61
C TYR A 129 3.51 -0.94 -16.12
N LEU A 130 2.23 -0.65 -15.92
CA LEU A 130 1.15 -1.48 -16.46
C LEU A 130 1.19 -1.56 -17.99
N CYS A 131 1.51 -0.47 -18.68
CA CYS A 131 1.72 -0.47 -20.13
C CYS A 131 2.92 -1.34 -20.53
N SER A 132 4.08 -1.17 -19.87
CA SER A 132 5.29 -1.95 -20.13
C SER A 132 5.11 -3.44 -19.89
N LEU A 133 4.43 -3.83 -18.81
CA LEU A 133 4.13 -5.23 -18.49
C LEU A 133 3.20 -5.87 -19.53
N ALA A 134 2.33 -5.09 -20.16
CA ALA A 134 1.49 -5.54 -21.26
C ALA A 134 2.19 -5.49 -22.64
N GLY A 135 3.50 -5.21 -22.69
CA GLY A 135 4.28 -5.15 -23.92
C GLY A 135 4.19 -3.84 -24.69
N LEU A 136 3.63 -2.77 -24.10
CA LEU A 136 3.62 -1.43 -24.66
C LEU A 136 4.83 -0.65 -24.15
N ASN A 137 5.73 -0.27 -25.04
CA ASN A 137 6.92 0.54 -24.77
C ASN A 137 6.82 1.93 -25.43
N GLU A 138 7.88 2.73 -25.28
CA GLU A 138 7.94 4.11 -25.78
C GLU A 138 7.82 4.22 -27.30
N ASN A 139 8.13 3.15 -28.04
CA ASN A 139 8.01 3.11 -29.50
C ASN A 139 6.58 2.81 -29.97
N ASN A 140 5.68 2.40 -29.06
CA ASN A 140 4.28 2.20 -29.40
C ASN A 140 3.56 3.55 -29.52
N LYS A 141 2.80 3.73 -30.60
CA LYS A 141 1.90 4.89 -30.80
C LYS A 141 0.82 5.02 -29.71
N ARG A 142 0.59 3.95 -28.94
CA ARG A 142 -0.44 3.83 -27.91
C ARG A 142 0.20 3.72 -26.53
N GLN A 143 -0.22 4.58 -25.61
CA GLN A 143 0.21 4.61 -24.21
C GLN A 143 -0.98 4.37 -23.26
N TRP A 144 -1.90 3.49 -23.68
CA TRP A 144 -3.05 3.05 -22.89
C TRP A 144 -3.38 1.59 -23.18
N LEU A 145 -4.02 0.93 -22.21
CA LEU A 145 -4.34 -0.48 -22.26
C LEU A 145 -5.75 -0.71 -22.82
N TYR A 146 -5.91 -1.79 -23.58
CA TYR A 146 -7.20 -2.45 -23.82
C TYR A 146 -7.44 -3.55 -22.79
N PHE A 147 -8.67 -4.02 -22.66
CA PHE A 147 -9.02 -5.06 -21.69
C PHE A 147 -8.31 -6.39 -21.97
N THR A 148 -7.96 -6.67 -23.22
CA THR A 148 -7.15 -7.82 -23.65
C THR A 148 -5.68 -7.71 -23.27
N ASP A 149 -5.16 -6.49 -23.09
CA ASP A 149 -3.78 -6.27 -22.69
C ASP A 149 -3.58 -6.69 -21.21
N ILE A 150 -4.63 -6.58 -20.40
CA ILE A 150 -4.58 -6.90 -18.97
C ILE A 150 -4.19 -8.36 -18.72
N SER A 151 -4.63 -9.31 -19.56
CA SER A 151 -4.28 -10.72 -19.39
C SER A 151 -2.79 -11.02 -19.65
N LEU A 152 -2.05 -10.08 -20.24
CA LEU A 152 -0.61 -10.20 -20.46
C LEU A 152 0.21 -9.75 -19.25
N ILE A 153 -0.40 -9.00 -18.32
CA ILE A 153 0.29 -8.47 -17.15
C ILE A 153 0.60 -9.64 -16.19
N PRO A 154 1.88 -9.88 -15.83
CA PRO A 154 2.21 -10.95 -14.89
C PRO A 154 1.55 -10.74 -13.53
N ALA A 155 1.02 -11.83 -12.96
CA ALA A 155 0.29 -11.78 -11.69
C ALA A 155 1.16 -11.30 -10.51
N GLU A 156 2.42 -11.71 -10.47
CA GLU A 156 3.35 -11.33 -9.39
C GLU A 156 3.71 -9.83 -9.44
N ASP A 157 3.90 -9.28 -10.64
CA ASP A 157 4.14 -7.87 -10.87
C ASP A 157 2.92 -7.02 -10.47
N LEU A 158 1.72 -7.39 -10.91
CA LEU A 158 0.50 -6.68 -10.54
C LEU A 158 0.23 -6.72 -9.04
N TYR A 159 0.45 -7.88 -8.40
CA TYR A 159 0.35 -8.02 -6.95
C TYR A 159 1.39 -7.14 -6.23
N THR A 160 2.62 -7.07 -6.72
CA THR A 160 3.67 -6.23 -6.13
C THR A 160 3.33 -4.75 -6.20
N ILE A 161 2.84 -4.27 -7.35
CA ILE A 161 2.35 -2.89 -7.51
C ILE A 161 1.25 -2.60 -6.47
N ASP A 162 0.27 -3.50 -6.37
CA ASP A 162 -0.85 -3.35 -5.45
C ASP A 162 -0.40 -3.35 -3.97
N LEU A 163 0.52 -4.24 -3.60
CA LEU A 163 1.08 -4.33 -2.26
C LEU A 163 1.85 -3.06 -1.88
N LEU A 164 2.63 -2.50 -2.79
CA LEU A 164 3.33 -1.23 -2.59
C LEU A 164 2.32 -0.10 -2.29
N TRP A 165 1.27 0.02 -3.09
CA TRP A 165 0.22 1.01 -2.86
C TRP A 165 -0.45 0.84 -1.51
N GLN A 166 -0.78 -0.40 -1.11
CA GLN A 166 -1.39 -0.67 0.18
C GLN A 166 -0.48 -0.29 1.35
N MET A 167 0.78 -0.71 1.32
CA MET A 167 1.71 -0.51 2.44
C MET A 167 1.97 0.96 2.73
N TYR A 168 2.17 1.75 1.69
CA TYR A 168 2.54 3.14 1.84
C TYR A 168 1.35 4.10 1.83
N SER A 169 0.12 3.56 1.86
CA SER A 169 -1.13 4.32 2.00
C SER A 169 -1.94 3.94 3.24
N GLN A 170 -1.34 3.26 4.22
CA GLN A 170 -2.05 2.77 5.41
C GLN A 170 -3.24 1.87 5.03
N GLY A 171 -3.11 1.10 3.95
CA GLY A 171 -4.16 0.23 3.40
C GLY A 171 -5.28 0.94 2.63
N LYS A 172 -5.16 2.25 2.36
CA LYS A 172 -6.22 3.02 1.70
C LYS A 172 -6.24 2.85 0.19
N PHE A 173 -5.09 2.65 -0.45
CA PHE A 173 -4.93 2.67 -1.90
C PHE A 173 -4.50 1.30 -2.43
N GLY A 174 -4.86 1.01 -3.68
CA GLY A 174 -4.61 -0.28 -4.34
C GLY A 174 -5.78 -0.69 -5.24
N PHE A 175 -5.48 -1.44 -6.30
CA PHE A 175 -6.47 -2.03 -7.18
C PHE A 175 -7.27 -3.12 -6.47
N SER A 176 -6.66 -3.90 -5.57
CA SER A 176 -7.38 -4.89 -4.75
C SER A 176 -8.38 -4.22 -3.80
N ILE A 177 -8.05 -3.03 -3.28
CA ILE A 177 -8.95 -2.22 -2.45
C ILE A 177 -10.14 -1.72 -3.28
N GLN A 178 -9.89 -1.17 -4.47
CA GLN A 178 -10.96 -0.77 -5.39
C GLN A 178 -11.85 -1.95 -5.78
N ARG A 179 -11.26 -3.11 -6.08
CA ARG A 179 -11.97 -4.34 -6.39
C ARG A 179 -12.89 -4.78 -5.24
N LYS A 180 -12.41 -4.73 -3.99
CA LYS A 180 -13.24 -5.05 -2.80
C LYS A 180 -14.44 -4.11 -2.71
N ILE A 181 -14.24 -2.81 -2.91
CA ILE A 181 -15.32 -1.82 -2.93
C ILE A 181 -16.32 -2.09 -4.07
N TRP A 182 -15.82 -2.46 -5.25
CA TRP A 182 -16.65 -2.79 -6.41
C TRP A 182 -17.54 -4.01 -6.14
N ILE A 183 -16.97 -5.09 -5.59
CA ILE A 183 -17.69 -6.31 -5.19
C ILE A 183 -18.72 -6.00 -4.10
N PHE A 184 -18.33 -5.25 -3.06
CA PHE A 184 -19.23 -4.83 -1.98
C PHE A 184 -20.46 -4.07 -2.50
N ASN A 185 -20.28 -3.29 -3.57
CA ASN A 185 -21.35 -2.56 -4.24
C ASN A 185 -22.12 -3.38 -5.29
N ASN A 186 -22.06 -4.72 -5.23
CA ASN A 186 -22.68 -5.63 -6.20
C ASN A 186 -22.29 -5.27 -7.64
N TYR A 187 -21.00 -5.00 -7.86
CA TYR A 187 -20.43 -4.68 -9.16
C TYR A 187 -20.96 -3.36 -9.79
N ASN A 188 -21.57 -2.48 -9.00
CA ASN A 188 -22.10 -1.21 -9.46
C ASN A 188 -21.01 -0.13 -9.60
N TRP A 189 -20.70 0.23 -10.85
CA TRP A 189 -19.67 1.22 -11.19
C TRP A 189 -19.94 2.62 -10.64
N ASN A 190 -21.17 3.11 -10.71
CA ASN A 190 -21.50 4.47 -10.22
C ASN A 190 -21.29 4.58 -8.71
N LYS A 191 -21.68 3.54 -7.96
CA LYS A 191 -21.43 3.48 -6.51
C LYS A 191 -19.93 3.41 -6.20
N LEU A 192 -19.17 2.60 -6.95
CA LEU A 192 -17.71 2.56 -6.83
C LEU A 192 -17.11 3.95 -7.03
N TRP A 193 -17.40 4.63 -8.14
CA TRP A 193 -16.85 5.94 -8.48
C TRP A 193 -17.19 7.02 -7.45
N GLN A 194 -18.40 6.98 -6.89
CA GLN A 194 -18.79 7.87 -5.82
C GLN A 194 -17.98 7.59 -4.54
N GLN A 195 -17.84 6.31 -4.15
CA GLN A 195 -17.18 5.90 -2.92
C GLN A 195 -15.66 6.13 -2.95
N ILE A 196 -15.00 5.83 -4.06
CA ILE A 196 -13.56 6.10 -4.23
C ILE A 196 -13.29 7.56 -4.61
N GLY A 197 -14.34 8.37 -4.76
CA GLY A 197 -14.23 9.81 -5.00
C GLY A 197 -13.76 10.20 -6.39
N TRP A 198 -14.00 9.39 -7.42
CA TRP A 198 -13.74 9.75 -8.83
C TRP A 198 -14.86 10.60 -9.43
N ILE A 199 -16.05 10.61 -8.83
CA ILE A 199 -17.15 11.50 -9.18
C ILE A 199 -17.30 12.61 -8.12
N HIS A 200 -17.49 13.84 -8.58
CA HIS A 200 -17.89 14.99 -7.75
C HIS A 200 -19.13 15.64 -8.36
N LYS A 201 -20.22 15.74 -7.58
CA LYS A 201 -21.51 16.30 -8.03
C LYS A 201 -22.03 15.70 -9.34
N GLY A 202 -21.91 14.38 -9.50
CA GLY A 202 -22.38 13.65 -10.69
C GLY A 202 -21.44 13.72 -11.90
N VAL A 203 -20.32 14.45 -11.81
CA VAL A 203 -19.35 14.61 -12.90
C VAL A 203 -18.03 13.91 -12.54
N MET A 204 -17.43 13.22 -13.50
CA MET A 204 -16.09 12.63 -13.35
C MET A 204 -15.05 13.73 -13.12
N ARG A 205 -14.16 13.51 -12.15
CA ARG A 205 -13.05 14.43 -11.87
C ARG A 205 -12.09 14.52 -13.05
N ARG A 206 -11.62 15.73 -13.32
CA ARG A 206 -10.62 16.03 -14.36
C ARG A 206 -9.21 15.80 -13.86
N TYR A 207 -8.46 15.01 -14.62
CA TYR A 207 -7.05 14.75 -14.35
C TYR A 207 -6.17 15.96 -14.76
N PRO A 208 -5.09 16.27 -14.00
CA PRO A 208 -4.79 15.77 -12.65
C PRO A 208 -5.40 16.61 -11.51
N GLN A 209 -5.90 17.81 -11.78
CA GLN A 209 -6.11 18.84 -10.76
C GLN A 209 -7.27 18.55 -9.80
N GLU A 210 -8.29 17.82 -10.25
CA GLU A 210 -9.46 17.57 -9.42
C GLU A 210 -9.31 16.32 -8.54
N PHE A 211 -8.26 15.52 -8.72
CA PHE A 211 -7.98 14.35 -7.87
C PHE A 211 -7.21 14.72 -6.60
N ILE A 212 -7.32 13.90 -5.56
CA ILE A 212 -6.71 14.14 -4.24
C ILE A 212 -5.44 13.28 -4.13
N TRP A 213 -4.28 13.94 -4.21
CA TRP A 213 -2.97 13.30 -4.22
C TRP A 213 -2.34 13.18 -2.83
N THR A 214 -3.14 12.96 -1.80
CA THR A 214 -2.69 12.89 -0.40
C THR A 214 -3.34 11.70 0.30
N ILE A 215 -2.79 11.32 1.46
CA ILE A 215 -3.33 10.24 2.30
C ILE A 215 -4.78 10.49 2.77
N ASN A 216 -5.25 11.74 2.69
CA ASN A 216 -6.61 12.13 3.08
C ASN A 216 -7.66 11.79 2.02
N ALA A 217 -7.27 11.33 0.83
CA ALA A 217 -8.20 10.90 -0.20
C ALA A 217 -9.09 9.72 0.26
N PRO A 218 -10.27 9.49 -0.34
CA PRO A 218 -11.11 8.35 -0.03
C PRO A 218 -10.37 7.00 -0.18
N THR A 219 -10.80 5.98 0.56
CA THR A 219 -10.30 4.62 0.34
C THR A 219 -10.61 4.16 -1.08
N GLY A 220 -9.63 3.56 -1.74
CA GLY A 220 -9.66 3.17 -3.16
C GLY A 220 -9.40 4.32 -4.14
N HIS A 221 -9.15 5.56 -3.69
CA HIS A 221 -9.01 6.70 -4.61
C HIS A 221 -7.88 6.51 -5.64
N LEU A 222 -6.78 5.90 -5.21
CA LEU A 222 -5.59 5.64 -6.04
C LEU A 222 -5.25 4.13 -6.05
N PRO A 223 -4.53 3.64 -7.07
CA PRO A 223 -4.13 4.34 -8.30
C PRO A 223 -5.32 4.67 -9.21
N LEU A 224 -5.20 5.66 -10.08
CA LEU A 224 -6.23 5.97 -11.06
C LEU A 224 -6.24 4.94 -12.19
N PHE A 225 -7.37 4.82 -12.87
CA PHE A 225 -7.46 4.09 -14.13
C PHE A 225 -8.40 4.87 -15.06
N ASN A 226 -7.95 5.19 -16.27
CA ASN A 226 -8.67 6.09 -17.15
C ASN A 226 -10.01 5.50 -17.62
N GLN A 227 -11.12 6.18 -17.32
CA GLN A 227 -12.49 5.75 -17.66
C GLN A 227 -13.03 6.37 -18.97
N LEU A 228 -12.24 7.17 -19.71
CA LEU A 228 -12.67 7.80 -20.98
C LEU A 228 -13.03 6.79 -22.07
N ARG A 229 -12.60 5.54 -21.94
CA ARG A 229 -12.85 4.44 -22.90
C ARG A 229 -13.77 3.36 -22.33
N GLY A 230 -14.54 3.71 -21.30
CA GLY A 230 -15.39 2.77 -20.56
C GLY A 230 -14.62 2.03 -19.47
N ASN A 231 -15.33 1.09 -18.83
CA ASN A 231 -14.91 0.38 -17.62
C ASN A 231 -14.31 -1.00 -17.88
N GLN A 232 -14.35 -1.50 -19.12
CA GLN A 232 -13.92 -2.87 -19.46
C GLN A 232 -12.47 -3.16 -19.05
N VAL A 233 -11.58 -2.19 -19.19
CA VAL A 233 -10.17 -2.37 -18.83
C VAL A 233 -10.00 -2.52 -17.32
N LEU A 234 -10.69 -1.67 -16.53
CA LEU A 234 -10.64 -1.81 -15.07
C LEU A 234 -11.39 -3.06 -14.58
N ALA A 235 -12.47 -3.45 -15.26
CA ALA A 235 -13.17 -4.71 -14.99
C ALA A 235 -12.23 -5.92 -15.17
N SER A 236 -11.53 -5.98 -16.31
CA SER A 236 -10.52 -7.00 -16.59
C SER A 236 -9.41 -7.00 -15.54
N LEU A 237 -8.96 -5.81 -15.11
CA LEU A 237 -7.98 -5.68 -14.02
C LEU A 237 -8.51 -6.24 -12.70
N PHE A 238 -9.77 -5.97 -12.34
CA PHE A 238 -10.40 -6.50 -11.12
C PHE A 238 -10.68 -8.01 -11.18
N GLU A 239 -10.76 -8.60 -12.36
CA GLU A 239 -10.94 -10.04 -12.56
C GLU A 239 -9.63 -10.81 -12.72
N HIS A 240 -8.51 -10.09 -12.76
CA HIS A 240 -7.17 -10.64 -12.96
C HIS A 240 -6.82 -11.74 -11.95
N ILE A 241 -6.04 -12.74 -12.40
CA ILE A 241 -5.67 -13.91 -11.60
C ILE A 241 -4.81 -13.57 -10.37
N ALA A 242 -4.18 -12.39 -10.35
CA ALA A 242 -3.40 -11.89 -9.22
C ALA A 242 -4.21 -11.87 -7.91
N TRP A 243 -5.54 -11.71 -7.99
CA TRP A 243 -6.40 -11.64 -6.80
C TRP A 243 -6.92 -13.00 -6.32
N LYS A 244 -6.70 -14.09 -7.07
CA LYS A 244 -7.30 -15.40 -6.78
C LYS A 244 -6.59 -16.16 -5.66
N ASN A 245 -5.33 -15.81 -5.36
CA ASN A 245 -4.53 -16.50 -4.35
C ASN A 245 -4.73 -15.98 -2.91
N ASN A 246 -5.50 -14.91 -2.69
CA ASN A 246 -5.83 -14.41 -1.35
C ASN A 246 -6.94 -15.22 -0.65
N LYS A 247 -7.17 -16.46 -1.07
CA LYS A 247 -8.14 -17.41 -0.48
C LYS A 247 -7.48 -18.46 0.42
N LYS A 248 -6.40 -18.09 1.11
CA LYS A 248 -5.92 -18.85 2.26
C LYS A 248 -6.04 -17.98 3.50
N SER A 249 -7.28 -17.78 3.93
CA SER A 249 -7.65 -17.53 5.31
C SER A 249 -7.93 -18.87 5.97
#